data_AF-A0A1Z8M3E9-F1
#
_entry.id   AF-A0A1Z8M3E9-F1
#
_cell.length_a   1.000
_cell.length_b   1.000
_cell.length_c   1.000
_cell.angle_alpha   90.00
_cell.angle_beta   90.00
_cell.angle_gamma   90.00
#
_symmetry.space_group_name_H-M   'P 1'
#
loop_
_entity.id
_entity.type
_entity.pdbx_description
1 polymer ?
#
loop_
_entity_poly.entity_id
_entity_poly.type
_entity_poly.pdbx_seq_one_letter_code
_entity_poly.pdbx_strand_id
1 'polypeptide(L)'
;MEDFSMAKFYVQCGSSEMVVSSDSAKSAALAMIHRQLQSHLWIYDDPDLGPLERFQHLMVEALLHLPTELKISEQGFGLQDADQRQVQWMSIPELIQQWHQLVSNLKLQLARAQPPVDDAFNRFTTVA
;
A
#
# COMPACT_ATOMS: atom_id res chain seq x y z
N MET A 1 -8.98 -19.56 23.40
CA MET A 1 -8.12 -18.80 22.47
C MET A 1 -8.83 -18.89 21.15
N GLU A 2 -9.72 -17.93 20.88
CA GLU A 2 -10.51 -17.93 19.64
C GLU A 2 -9.54 -17.68 18.48
N ASP A 3 -9.41 -18.66 17.59
CA ASP A 3 -8.92 -18.39 16.25
C ASP A 3 -9.88 -17.37 15.63
N PHE A 4 -9.47 -16.09 15.58
CA PHE A 4 -10.08 -15.15 14.66
C PHE A 4 -9.81 -15.70 13.27
N SER A 5 -10.73 -16.54 12.78
CA SER A 5 -10.69 -17.14 11.46
C SER A 5 -10.68 -16.02 10.43
N MET A 6 -9.49 -15.56 10.05
CA MET A 6 -9.30 -14.55 9.04
C MET A 6 -10.04 -14.94 7.77
N ALA A 7 -10.96 -14.09 7.34
CA ALA A 7 -11.73 -14.35 6.14
C ALA A 7 -10.80 -14.37 4.93
N LYS A 8 -11.05 -15.31 4.01
CA LYS A 8 -10.26 -15.46 2.79
C LYS A 8 -10.89 -14.61 1.71
N PHE A 9 -10.14 -13.64 1.20
CA PHE A 9 -10.55 -12.75 0.13
C PHE A 9 -9.80 -13.06 -1.15
N TYR A 10 -10.54 -13.16 -2.24
CA TYR A 10 -10.03 -13.18 -3.61
C TYR A 10 -10.09 -11.75 -4.14
N VAL A 11 -8.95 -11.20 -4.54
CA VAL A 11 -8.80 -9.84 -5.02
C VAL A 11 -8.30 -9.89 -6.45
N GLN A 12 -8.98 -9.17 -7.35
CA GLN A 12 -8.62 -9.05 -8.77
C GLN A 12 -8.45 -7.59 -9.13
N CYS A 13 -7.28 -7.25 -9.68
CA CYS A 13 -6.92 -5.92 -10.18
C CYS A 13 -6.40 -6.08 -11.61
N GLY A 14 -7.25 -5.82 -12.60
CA GLY A 14 -6.93 -6.01 -14.01
C GLY A 14 -6.61 -7.48 -14.30
N SER A 15 -5.40 -7.76 -14.77
CA SER A 15 -4.90 -9.12 -15.02
C SER A 15 -4.28 -9.80 -13.78
N SER A 16 -4.14 -9.06 -12.66
CA SER A 16 -3.53 -9.59 -11.44
C SER A 16 -4.59 -10.14 -10.49
N GLU A 17 -4.34 -11.35 -9.98
CA GLU A 17 -5.18 -11.98 -8.96
C GLU A 17 -4.34 -12.34 -7.72
N MET A 18 -4.96 -12.19 -6.56
CA MET A 18 -4.36 -12.50 -5.27
C MET A 18 -5.41 -13.06 -4.34
N VAL A 19 -5.00 -14.01 -3.51
CA VAL A 19 -5.81 -14.53 -2.41
C VAL A 19 -5.16 -14.10 -1.10
N VAL A 20 -5.91 -13.43 -0.23
CA VAL A 20 -5.42 -12.84 1.02
C VAL A 20 -6.33 -13.25 2.17
N SER A 21 -5.75 -13.75 3.25
CA SER A 21 -6.47 -13.86 4.52
C SER A 21 -6.41 -12.51 5.23
N SER A 22 -7.57 -11.91 5.51
CA SER A 22 -7.65 -10.57 6.09
C SER A 22 -8.84 -10.42 7.03
N ASP A 23 -8.80 -9.40 7.89
CA ASP A 23 -9.92 -9.06 8.78
C ASP A 23 -11.07 -8.39 8.02
N SER A 24 -10.78 -7.79 6.86
CA SER A 24 -11.77 -7.10 6.04
C SER A 24 -11.41 -7.09 4.56
N ALA A 25 -12.43 -6.94 3.72
CA ALA A 25 -12.27 -6.72 2.29
C ALA A 25 -11.34 -5.53 1.98
N LYS A 26 -11.48 -4.45 2.76
CA LYS A 26 -10.67 -3.24 2.59
C LYS A 26 -9.18 -3.49 2.87
N SER A 27 -8.87 -4.24 3.91
CA SER A 27 -7.49 -4.63 4.24
C SER A 27 -6.88 -5.53 3.17
N ALA A 28 -7.65 -6.47 2.62
CA ALA A 28 -7.21 -7.30 1.50
C ALA A 28 -6.98 -6.49 0.21
N ALA A 29 -7.85 -5.52 -0.09
CA ALA A 29 -7.69 -4.59 -1.20
C ALA A 29 -6.42 -3.73 -1.06
N LEU A 30 -6.17 -3.19 0.14
CA LEU A 30 -4.92 -2.47 0.43
C LEU A 30 -3.67 -3.35 0.28
N ALA A 31 -3.75 -4.64 0.62
CA ALA A 31 -2.65 -5.57 0.42
C ALA A 31 -2.35 -5.79 -1.08
N MET A 32 -3.38 -5.92 -1.92
CA MET A 32 -3.23 -5.97 -3.38
C MET A 32 -2.58 -4.69 -3.90
N ILE A 33 -3.07 -3.50 -3.50
CA ILE A 33 -2.49 -2.22 -3.91
C ILE A 33 -1.04 -2.09 -3.44
N HIS A 34 -0.73 -2.46 -2.21
CA HIS A 34 0.63 -2.43 -1.71
C HIS A 34 1.59 -3.28 -2.56
N ARG A 35 1.14 -4.46 -3.04
CA ARG A 35 1.92 -5.29 -3.96
C ARG A 35 2.13 -4.59 -5.31
N GLN A 36 1.10 -3.98 -5.87
CA GLN A 36 1.20 -3.28 -7.15
C GLN A 36 2.09 -2.03 -7.07
N LEU A 37 2.10 -1.35 -5.93
CA LEU A 37 2.88 -0.13 -5.74
C LEU A 37 4.32 -0.38 -5.27
N GLN A 38 4.75 -1.64 -5.07
CA GLN A 38 6.14 -1.94 -4.69
C GLN A 38 7.17 -1.34 -5.65
N SER A 39 6.90 -1.41 -6.96
CA SER A 39 7.79 -0.85 -7.99
C SER A 39 7.87 0.68 -7.97
N HIS A 40 7.01 1.36 -7.20
CA HIS A 40 6.92 2.82 -7.12
C HIS A 40 7.40 3.36 -5.76
N LEU A 41 7.92 2.50 -4.88
CA LEU A 41 8.40 2.93 -3.55
C LEU A 41 9.57 3.92 -3.64
N TRP A 42 10.36 3.88 -4.71
CA TRP A 42 11.48 4.79 -4.95
C TRP A 42 11.07 6.27 -4.90
N ILE A 43 9.82 6.61 -5.24
CA ILE A 43 9.28 7.98 -5.17
C ILE A 43 9.42 8.57 -3.75
N TYR A 44 9.33 7.73 -2.72
CA TYR A 44 9.41 8.18 -1.34
C TYR A 44 10.85 8.34 -0.83
N ASP A 45 11.85 7.88 -1.57
CA ASP A 45 13.26 8.00 -1.23
C ASP A 45 13.91 9.19 -1.96
N ASP A 46 13.18 9.82 -2.88
CA ASP A 46 13.56 11.05 -3.55
C ASP A 46 13.54 12.24 -2.57
N PRO A 47 14.69 12.89 -2.29
CA PRO A 47 14.77 14.03 -1.39
C PRO A 47 14.18 15.32 -1.99
N ASP A 48 14.04 15.41 -3.32
CA ASP A 48 13.58 16.60 -4.02
C ASP A 48 12.05 16.69 -4.06
N LEU A 49 11.35 15.62 -3.69
CA LEU A 49 9.88 15.57 -3.68
C LEU A 49 9.31 15.84 -2.28
N GLY A 50 8.47 16.87 -2.20
CA GLY A 50 7.62 17.12 -1.03
C GLY A 50 6.46 16.12 -0.92
N PRO A 51 5.68 16.17 0.18
CA PRO A 51 4.61 15.21 0.43
C PRO A 51 3.52 15.19 -0.66
N LEU A 52 3.14 16.36 -1.17
CA LEU A 52 2.11 16.49 -2.19
C LEU A 52 2.62 16.00 -3.55
N GLU A 53 3.85 16.34 -3.90
CA GLU A 53 4.49 15.93 -5.14
C GLU A 53 4.63 14.41 -5.20
N ARG A 54 5.03 13.76 -4.10
CA ARG A 54 5.09 12.29 -4.00
C ARG A 54 3.73 11.64 -4.27
N PHE A 55 2.66 12.18 -3.68
CA PHE A 55 1.31 11.67 -3.88
C PHE A 55 0.86 11.83 -5.34
N GLN A 56 1.07 13.00 -5.93
CA GLN A 56 0.70 13.28 -7.31
C GLN A 56 1.46 12.39 -8.30
N HIS A 57 2.78 12.26 -8.11
CA HIS A 57 3.63 11.40 -8.94
C HIS A 57 3.16 9.94 -8.85
N LEU A 58 2.98 9.43 -7.62
CA LEU A 58 2.46 8.08 -7.41
C LEU A 58 1.10 7.86 -8.08
N MET A 59 0.18 8.82 -7.96
CA MET A 59 -1.16 8.70 -8.53
C MET A 59 -1.12 8.60 -10.05
N VAL A 60 -0.31 9.44 -10.70
CA VAL A 60 -0.15 9.43 -12.16
C VAL A 60 0.46 8.11 -12.62
N GLU A 61 1.61 7.72 -12.09
CA GLU A 61 2.31 6.49 -12.48
C GLU A 61 1.44 5.24 -12.24
N ALA A 62 0.75 5.19 -11.09
CA ALA A 62 -0.11 4.08 -10.76
C ALA A 62 -1.33 3.99 -11.69
N LEU A 63 -2.03 5.09 -11.95
CA LEU A 63 -3.24 5.09 -12.80
C LEU A 63 -2.95 4.97 -14.30
N LEU A 64 -1.70 5.17 -14.73
CA LEU A 64 -1.26 4.84 -16.09
C LEU A 64 -1.20 3.32 -16.32
N HIS A 65 -0.95 2.54 -15.27
CA HIS A 65 -0.71 1.10 -15.37
C HIS A 65 -1.77 0.23 -14.71
N LEU A 66 -2.51 0.78 -13.74
CA LEU A 66 -3.57 0.09 -13.01
C LEU A 66 -4.94 0.48 -13.56
N PRO A 67 -5.93 -0.43 -13.48
CA PRO A 67 -7.32 -0.03 -13.71
C PRO A 67 -7.77 1.00 -12.66
N THR A 68 -8.96 1.57 -12.87
CA THR A 68 -9.55 2.52 -11.92
C THR A 68 -10.26 1.83 -10.76
N GLU A 69 -10.59 0.55 -10.91
CA GLU A 69 -11.32 -0.24 -9.92
C GLU A 69 -10.73 -1.65 -9.78
N LEU A 70 -10.87 -2.22 -8.59
CA LEU A 70 -10.57 -3.62 -8.31
C LEU A 70 -11.80 -4.35 -7.79
N LYS A 71 -11.82 -5.67 -7.97
CA LYS A 71 -12.87 -6.56 -7.49
C LYS A 71 -12.37 -7.34 -6.29
N ILE A 72 -13.25 -7.55 -5.33
CA ILE A 72 -12.99 -8.43 -4.19
C ILE A 72 -14.20 -9.32 -3.91
N SER A 73 -13.93 -10.58 -3.54
CA SER A 73 -14.94 -11.59 -3.26
C SER A 73 -14.44 -12.53 -2.16
N GLU A 74 -15.28 -12.93 -1.22
CA GLU A 74 -14.94 -13.96 -0.22
C GLU A 74 -15.04 -15.39 -0.77
N GLN A 75 -15.85 -15.58 -1.82
CA GLN A 75 -16.14 -16.91 -2.39
C GLN A 75 -15.37 -17.21 -3.68
N GLY A 76 -14.67 -16.21 -4.24
CA GLY A 76 -13.94 -16.31 -5.50
C GLY A 76 -14.71 -15.80 -6.71
N PHE A 77 -14.11 -15.94 -7.90
CA PHE A 77 -14.62 -15.39 -9.17
C PHE A 77 -15.06 -16.48 -10.17
N GLY A 78 -15.09 -17.75 -9.76
CA GLY A 78 -15.03 -18.93 -10.64
C GLY A 78 -16.36 -19.60 -11.03
N LEU A 79 -17.51 -19.03 -10.69
CA LEU A 79 -18.80 -19.58 -11.12
C LEU A 79 -19.52 -18.54 -11.97
N GLN A 80 -20.10 -18.97 -13.09
CA GLN A 80 -20.89 -18.11 -14.00
C GLN A 80 -22.08 -17.44 -13.28
N ASP A 81 -22.41 -17.91 -12.07
CA ASP A 81 -23.37 -17.39 -11.11
C ASP A 81 -22.72 -17.14 -9.73
N ALA A 82 -21.44 -16.79 -9.65
CA ALA A 82 -20.88 -16.22 -8.42
C ALA A 82 -21.68 -14.94 -8.17
N ASP A 83 -22.64 -15.05 -7.26
CA ASP A 83 -23.70 -14.09 -7.00
C ASP A 83 -23.05 -12.71 -6.96
N GLN A 84 -23.22 -11.91 -8.02
CA GLN A 84 -22.53 -10.61 -8.18
C GLN A 84 -22.78 -9.70 -6.97
N ARG A 85 -23.80 -10.03 -6.17
CA ARG A 85 -24.13 -9.49 -4.85
C ARG A 85 -23.01 -9.60 -3.81
N GLN A 86 -22.05 -10.51 -3.95
CA GLN A 86 -20.92 -10.66 -3.03
C GLN A 86 -19.60 -10.13 -3.61
N VAL A 87 -19.60 -9.62 -4.84
CA VAL A 87 -18.44 -8.95 -5.41
C VAL A 87 -18.51 -7.48 -5.04
N GLN A 88 -17.56 -7.03 -4.24
CA GLN A 88 -17.39 -5.61 -3.95
C GLN A 88 -16.38 -5.00 -4.91
N TRP A 89 -16.71 -3.82 -5.42
CA TRP A 89 -15.82 -3.02 -6.24
C TRP A 89 -15.24 -1.90 -5.39
N MET A 90 -13.94 -1.64 -5.55
CA MET A 90 -13.26 -0.57 -4.81
C MET A 90 -12.47 0.31 -5.77
N SER A 91 -12.55 1.63 -5.53
CA SER A 91 -11.81 2.65 -6.27
C SER A 91 -10.32 2.53 -5.97
N ILE A 92 -9.52 2.28 -7.00
CA ILE A 92 -8.06 2.24 -6.91
C ILE A 92 -7.49 3.61 -6.51
N PRO A 93 -7.93 4.75 -7.07
CA PRO A 93 -7.50 6.07 -6.60
C PRO A 93 -7.68 6.27 -5.08
N GLU A 94 -8.82 5.85 -4.52
CA GLU A 94 -9.08 5.98 -3.08
C GLU A 94 -8.17 5.06 -2.25
N LEU A 95 -7.92 3.84 -2.73
CA LEU A 95 -7.02 2.91 -2.06
C LEU A 95 -5.56 3.37 -2.13
N ILE A 96 -5.12 3.96 -3.25
CA ILE A 96 -3.79 4.58 -3.39
C ILE A 96 -3.67 5.72 -2.38
N GLN A 97 -4.68 6.58 -2.25
CA GLN A 97 -4.67 7.66 -1.27
C GLN A 97 -4.54 7.14 0.17
N GLN A 98 -5.32 6.13 0.53
CA GLN A 98 -5.24 5.51 1.86
C GLN A 98 -3.88 4.86 2.10
N TRP A 99 -3.35 4.16 1.11
CA TRP A 99 -2.03 3.55 1.17
C TRP A 99 -0.92 4.60 1.33
N HIS A 100 -0.98 5.70 0.58
CA HIS A 100 -0.04 6.82 0.69
C HIS A 100 -0.06 7.41 2.11
N GLN A 101 -1.24 7.63 2.68
CA GLN A 101 -1.36 8.12 4.05
C GLN A 101 -0.69 7.17 5.06
N LEU A 102 -0.88 5.85 4.90
CA LEU A 102 -0.26 4.85 5.77
C LEU A 102 1.27 4.88 5.68
N VAL A 103 1.83 4.87 4.47
CA VAL A 103 3.29 4.88 4.25
C VAL A 103 3.93 6.17 4.75
N SER A 104 3.32 7.32 4.43
CA SER A 104 3.80 8.63 4.87
C SER A 104 3.80 8.74 6.40
N ASN A 105 2.73 8.28 7.04
CA ASN A 105 2.64 8.26 8.50
C ASN A 105 3.67 7.32 9.13
N LEU A 106 3.88 6.13 8.56
CA LEU A 106 4.89 5.19 9.04
C LEU A 106 6.29 5.77 8.93
N LYS A 107 6.65 6.38 7.78
CA LYS A 107 7.96 7.06 7.62
C LYS A 107 8.15 8.16 8.66
N LEU A 108 7.13 8.97 8.92
CA LEU A 108 7.19 10.01 9.95
C LEU A 108 7.40 9.42 11.35
N GLN A 109 6.68 8.34 11.70
CA GLN A 109 6.84 7.67 12.99
C GLN A 109 8.23 7.07 13.17
N LEU A 110 8.76 6.43 12.13
CA LEU A 110 10.12 5.86 12.14
C LEU A 110 11.18 6.95 12.29
N ALA A 111 11.05 8.07 11.58
CA ALA A 111 11.96 9.21 11.70
C ALA A 111 11.93 9.81 13.12
N ARG A 112 10.76 9.84 13.77
CA ARG A 112 10.62 10.31 15.16
C ARG A 112 11.18 9.33 16.20
N ALA A 113 11.21 8.04 15.88
CA ALA A 113 11.74 7.01 16.77
C ALA A 113 13.26 6.89 16.73
N GLN A 114 13.91 7.42 15.68
CA GLN A 114 15.37 7.47 15.58
C GLN A 114 15.93 8.55 16.51
N PRO A 115 16.85 8.21 17.45
CA PRO A 115 17.54 9.21 18.23
C PRO A 115 18.41 10.08 17.31
N PRO A 116 18.65 11.36 17.66
CA PRO A 116 19.59 12.18 16.90
C PRO A 116 20.94 11.47 16.86
N VAL A 117 21.45 11.23 15.65
CA VAL A 117 22.81 10.73 15.47
C VAL A 117 23.72 11.86 15.93
N ASP A 118 24.28 11.71 17.12
CA ASP A 118 25.15 12.71 17.73
C ASP A 118 26.45 12.78 16.90
N ASP A 119 26.65 13.88 16.18
CA ASP A 119 27.85 14.21 15.36
C ASP A 119 29.12 14.41 16.20
N ALA A 120 29.16 13.87 17.42
CA ALA A 120 30.28 13.93 18.34
C ALA A 120 31.53 13.17 17.84
N PHE A 121 31.37 12.25 16.88
CA PHE A 121 32.49 11.45 16.37
C PHE A 121 33.42 12.23 15.42
N ASN A 122 33.00 13.37 14.87
CA ASN A 122 33.78 14.14 13.89
C ASN A 122 34.63 15.28 14.52
N ARG A 123 34.64 15.41 15.86
CA ARG A 123 35.45 16.42 16.57
C ARG A 123 36.84 15.95 16.99
N PHE A 124 37.21 14.69 16.74
CA PHE A 124 38.47 14.11 17.22
C PHE A 124 39.55 13.90 16.14
N THR A 125 39.32 14.27 14.87
CA THR A 125 40.28 14.00 13.79
C THR A 125 41.00 15.23 13.22
N THR A 126 40.95 16.39 13.89
CA THR A 126 41.77 17.56 13.52
C THR A 126 42.69 17.97 14.65
N VAL A 127 43.68 17.14 14.99
CA VAL A 127 45.01 17.58 15.43
C VAL A 127 46.03 16.46 15.15
N ALA A 128 46.84 16.61 14.12
CA ALA A 128 48.22 16.09 14.02
C ALA A 128 48.91 16.75 12.82
#